data_AF-A0A8J7NB45-F1
#
_entry.id   AF-A0A8J7NB45-F1
#
_cell.length_a   1.000
_cell.length_b   1.000
_cell.length_c   1.000
_cell.angle_alpha   90.00
_cell.angle_beta   90.00
_cell.angle_gamma   90.00
#
_symmetry.space_group_name_H-M   'P 1'
#
loop_
_entity.id
_entity.type
_entity.pdbx_description
1 polymer ?
#
loop_
_entity_poly.entity_id
_entity_poly.type
_entity_poly.pdbx_seq_one_letter_code
_entity_poly.pdbx_strand_id
1 'polypeptide(L)'
;MPTFDAGTLFLTFLSPIRLGSAKDLTGIPVSYEQRLRILLALLPTAMQSPATQLIGENSPFARNRQTHLCRFVVLDDVVFNGRNPKDAIATSIAGEDPIFPQPVDKLTNAYLLFAADIDAVMDEGDPLPVTLDAARQGRVRNAYLRRLWTTMEPELRSIYDNCVGFEAVTDADSFARYMTRCQIETTMPFHDYWISAPDLPSLPTKAFIAIAAAPLAVTLLGWLVGWWGGMALVPGLLLTAAAIYGIYRYVLARGARPLPPDRLGNLPTVLKSLYLQQSFADFVIAQQGSGAEDLHRAFGDFLARHRPGDLMAPTQAPGVISSKADGGMVA
;
A
#
# COMPACT_ATOMS: atom_id res chain seq x y z
N MET A 1 -9.88 -1.61 1.71
CA MET A 1 -8.91 -2.65 1.23
C MET A 1 -8.09 -3.04 2.44
N PRO A 2 -7.57 -4.29 2.56
CA PRO A 2 -6.82 -4.64 3.75
C PRO A 2 -5.56 -3.78 3.86
N THR A 3 -5.22 -3.34 5.08
CA THR A 3 -3.96 -2.64 5.39
C THR A 3 -2.72 -3.48 5.08
N PHE A 4 -2.90 -4.79 4.90
CA PHE A 4 -1.85 -5.74 4.57
C PHE A 4 -2.28 -6.59 3.38
N ASP A 5 -1.48 -6.58 2.32
CA ASP A 5 -1.66 -7.44 1.14
C ASP A 5 -0.32 -7.74 0.48
N ALA A 6 -0.19 -8.89 -0.18
CA ALA A 6 1.00 -9.30 -0.93
C ALA A 6 2.34 -9.12 -0.16
N GLY A 7 2.32 -9.27 1.17
CA GLY A 7 3.50 -9.11 2.02
C GLY A 7 3.91 -7.67 2.34
N THR A 8 3.05 -6.69 2.07
CA THR A 8 3.30 -5.25 2.22
C THR A 8 2.24 -4.61 3.10
N LEU A 9 2.61 -3.55 3.81
CA LEU A 9 1.67 -2.69 4.51
C LEU A 9 1.36 -1.44 3.69
N PHE A 10 0.07 -1.15 3.54
CA PHE A 10 -0.44 0.09 2.99
C PHE A 10 -0.86 0.99 4.14
N LEU A 11 -0.07 2.02 4.40
CA LEU A 11 -0.27 2.93 5.49
C LEU A 11 -0.93 4.20 4.97
N THR A 12 -2.00 4.64 5.63
CA THR A 12 -2.62 5.95 5.38
C THR A 12 -2.84 6.65 6.72
N PHE A 13 -2.33 7.87 6.81
CA PHE A 13 -2.42 8.71 8.00
C PHE A 13 -3.06 10.04 7.62
N LEU A 14 -4.01 10.50 8.45
CA LEU A 14 -4.60 11.83 8.36
C LEU A 14 -4.25 12.62 9.62
N SER A 15 -3.40 13.62 9.46
CA SER A 15 -2.98 14.50 10.54
C SER A 15 -3.64 15.87 10.39
N PRO A 16 -4.54 16.28 11.29
CA PRO A 16 -5.22 17.57 11.16
C PRO A 16 -4.22 18.72 11.20
N ILE A 17 -4.33 19.64 10.24
CA ILE A 17 -3.49 20.83 10.15
C ILE A 17 -4.02 21.86 11.14
N ARG A 18 -3.11 22.56 11.82
CA ARG A 18 -3.45 23.62 12.77
C ARG A 18 -4.19 24.76 12.09
N LEU A 19 -5.18 25.32 12.77
CA LEU A 19 -5.78 26.58 12.37
C LEU A 19 -4.91 27.76 12.78
N GLY A 20 -5.08 28.90 12.11
CA GLY A 20 -4.35 30.13 12.40
C GLY A 20 -3.08 30.29 11.55
N SER A 21 -2.15 31.11 12.05
CA SER A 21 -0.96 31.52 11.31
C SER A 21 0.35 31.17 12.02
N ALA A 22 1.39 31.02 11.21
CA ALA A 22 2.77 30.87 11.62
C ALA A 22 3.66 31.74 10.73
N LYS A 23 4.92 31.94 11.12
CA LYS A 23 5.91 32.58 10.24
C LYS A 23 6.47 31.55 9.27
N ASP A 24 6.60 31.94 8.00
CA ASP A 24 7.32 31.16 6.99
C ASP A 24 8.85 31.31 7.12
N LEU A 25 9.59 30.75 6.17
CA LEU A 25 11.06 30.84 6.11
C LEU A 25 11.59 32.27 5.92
N THR A 26 10.74 33.20 5.48
CA THR A 26 11.07 34.62 5.28
C THR A 26 10.62 35.50 6.46
N GLY A 27 9.98 34.91 7.47
CA GLY A 27 9.44 35.61 8.63
C GLY A 27 8.06 36.21 8.41
N ILE A 28 7.44 36.00 7.24
CA ILE A 28 6.12 36.52 6.88
C ILE A 28 5.03 35.65 7.52
N PRO A 29 3.99 36.24 8.13
CA PRO A 29 2.84 35.48 8.62
C PRO A 29 2.06 34.82 7.48
N VAL A 30 1.91 33.50 7.53
CA VAL A 30 1.11 32.68 6.59
C VAL A 30 0.27 31.68 7.38
N SER A 31 -0.78 31.10 6.79
CA SER A 31 -1.50 30.01 7.45
C SER A 31 -0.61 28.77 7.60
N TYR A 32 -0.86 27.93 8.61
CA TYR A 32 -0.14 26.64 8.75
C TYR A 32 -0.30 25.76 7.51
N GLU A 33 -1.48 25.76 6.89
CA GLU A 33 -1.77 25.09 5.63
C GLU A 33 -0.86 25.59 4.50
N GLN A 34 -0.75 26.91 4.31
CA GLN A 34 0.11 27.48 3.29
C GLN A 34 1.59 27.21 3.56
N ARG A 35 2.03 27.33 4.83
CA ARG A 35 3.40 27.00 5.24
C ARG A 35 3.73 25.55 4.91
N LEU A 36 2.81 24.63 5.21
CA LEU A 36 2.96 23.22 4.90
C LEU A 36 3.03 22.96 3.39
N ARG A 37 2.17 23.59 2.57
CA ARG A 37 2.26 23.46 1.10
C ARG A 37 3.60 23.92 0.56
N ILE A 38 4.12 25.05 1.05
CA ILE A 38 5.44 25.57 0.65
C ILE A 38 6.52 24.57 1.04
N LEU A 39 6.50 24.05 2.28
CA LEU A 39 7.48 23.06 2.74
C LEU A 39 7.44 21.78 1.90
N LEU A 40 6.25 21.27 1.57
CA LEU A 40 6.10 20.09 0.71
C LEU A 40 6.55 20.34 -0.73
N ALA A 41 6.37 21.56 -1.24
CA ALA A 41 6.86 21.94 -2.57
C ALA A 41 8.38 22.09 -2.64
N LEU A 42 9.03 22.40 -1.51
CA LEU A 42 10.49 22.54 -1.39
C LEU A 42 11.19 21.22 -1.03
N LEU A 43 10.44 20.18 -0.65
CA LEU A 43 11.01 18.89 -0.28
C LEU A 43 11.72 18.25 -1.48
N PRO A 44 12.97 17.81 -1.33
CA PRO A 44 13.68 17.12 -2.40
C PRO A 44 12.89 15.90 -2.88
N THR A 45 12.78 15.78 -4.20
CA THR A 45 12.19 14.62 -4.85
C THR A 45 13.26 13.62 -5.25
N ALA A 46 12.86 12.45 -5.72
CA ALA A 46 13.81 11.45 -6.22
C ALA A 46 14.64 12.02 -7.38
N MET A 47 15.92 11.66 -7.47
CA MET A 47 16.86 12.11 -8.51
C MET A 47 16.62 11.41 -9.87
N GLN A 48 15.41 11.60 -10.38
CA GLN A 48 14.86 10.91 -11.56
C GLN A 48 14.84 11.78 -12.83
N SER A 49 15.25 13.04 -12.73
CA SER A 49 15.41 13.93 -13.87
C SER A 49 16.78 14.62 -13.84
N PRO A 50 17.30 15.10 -14.97
CA PRO A 50 18.50 15.93 -14.98
C PRO A 50 18.40 17.13 -14.04
N ALA A 51 17.22 17.76 -13.95
CA ALA A 51 16.99 18.90 -13.06
C ALA A 51 17.17 18.51 -11.58
N THR A 52 16.57 17.40 -11.16
CA THR A 52 16.70 16.90 -9.76
C THR A 52 18.09 16.37 -9.44
N GLN A 53 18.81 15.82 -10.43
CA GLN A 53 20.19 15.36 -10.26
C GLN A 53 21.16 16.53 -10.04
N LEU A 54 20.96 17.65 -10.76
CA LEU A 54 21.78 18.86 -10.59
C LEU A 54 21.64 19.53 -9.22
N ILE A 55 20.50 19.34 -8.54
CA ILE A 55 20.30 19.82 -7.17
C ILE A 55 21.20 19.05 -6.20
N GLY A 56 21.49 17.78 -6.46
CA GLY A 56 22.35 16.93 -5.63
C GLY A 56 21.71 16.46 -4.32
N GLU A 57 20.44 16.78 -4.09
CA GLU A 57 19.67 16.33 -2.93
C GLU A 57 18.63 15.30 -3.36
N ASN A 58 18.68 14.12 -2.73
CA ASN A 58 17.70 13.05 -2.96
C ASN A 58 16.57 13.15 -1.94
N SER A 59 15.42 12.55 -2.27
CA SER A 59 14.30 12.43 -1.35
C SER A 59 14.74 11.78 -0.03
N PRO A 60 14.36 12.35 1.14
CA PRO A 60 14.68 11.74 2.43
C PRO A 60 14.16 10.31 2.57
N PHE A 61 13.07 9.98 1.89
CA PHE A 61 12.49 8.63 1.86
C PHE A 61 13.39 7.60 1.15
N ALA A 62 14.30 8.05 0.28
CA ALA A 62 15.26 7.17 -0.39
C ALA A 62 16.33 6.61 0.56
N ARG A 63 16.43 7.12 1.79
CA ARG A 63 17.31 6.61 2.85
C ARG A 63 16.78 5.30 3.47
N ASN A 64 15.57 4.87 3.11
CA ASN A 64 14.89 3.69 3.65
C ASN A 64 14.52 2.72 2.52
N ARG A 65 15.00 1.47 2.61
CA ARG A 65 14.78 0.41 1.60
C ARG A 65 13.53 -0.44 1.84
N GLN A 66 12.65 -0.01 2.73
CA GLN A 66 11.32 -0.60 2.90
C GLN A 66 10.26 0.21 2.14
N THR A 67 10.53 1.47 1.76
CA THR A 67 9.54 2.36 1.13
C THR A 67 9.50 2.16 -0.37
N HIS A 68 8.47 1.50 -0.88
CA HIS A 68 8.22 1.41 -2.33
C HIS A 68 7.71 2.73 -2.89
N LEU A 69 6.77 3.31 -2.18
CA LEU A 69 6.12 4.54 -2.55
C LEU A 69 5.64 5.27 -1.30
N CYS A 70 5.78 6.58 -1.30
CA CYS A 70 5.22 7.43 -0.27
C CYS A 70 4.72 8.74 -0.86
N ARG A 71 3.69 9.33 -0.26
CA ARG A 71 3.12 10.61 -0.68
C ARG A 71 2.67 11.43 0.51
N PHE A 72 2.96 12.73 0.43
CA PHE A 72 2.29 13.75 1.24
C PHE A 72 1.31 14.52 0.38
N VAL A 73 0.10 14.75 0.89
CA VAL A 73 -0.93 15.54 0.24
C VAL A 73 -1.59 16.43 1.28
N VAL A 74 -1.80 17.71 0.96
CA VAL A 74 -2.68 18.57 1.75
C VAL A 74 -4.10 18.40 1.22
N LEU A 75 -4.98 17.88 2.07
CA LEU A 75 -6.40 17.72 1.81
C LEU A 75 -7.15 18.89 2.46
N ASP A 76 -7.58 19.84 1.64
CA ASP A 76 -8.25 21.05 2.13
C ASP A 76 -9.68 20.75 2.57
N ASP A 77 -10.39 20.00 1.75
CA ASP A 77 -11.75 19.56 1.98
C ASP A 77 -12.02 18.26 1.18
N VAL A 78 -13.05 17.52 1.57
CA VAL A 78 -13.59 16.41 0.79
C VAL A 78 -14.93 16.85 0.23
N VAL A 79 -14.90 17.61 -0.86
CA VAL A 79 -16.14 17.98 -1.56
C VAL A 79 -16.65 16.75 -2.30
N PHE A 80 -17.32 15.85 -1.57
CA PHE A 80 -17.96 14.68 -2.15
C PHE A 80 -19.23 15.14 -2.87
N ASN A 81 -19.22 15.08 -4.20
CA ASN A 81 -20.39 15.41 -5.03
C ASN A 81 -21.27 14.19 -5.32
N GLY A 82 -21.11 13.10 -4.55
CA GLY A 82 -21.88 11.87 -4.72
C GLY A 82 -23.03 11.78 -3.71
N ARG A 83 -23.98 10.88 -3.99
CA ARG A 83 -24.97 10.45 -3.00
C ARG A 83 -24.37 9.35 -2.13
N ASN A 84 -24.80 9.27 -0.88
CA ASN A 84 -24.57 8.09 -0.06
C ASN A 84 -25.15 6.86 -0.79
N PRO A 85 -24.32 5.82 -1.05
CA PRO A 85 -24.78 4.65 -1.78
C PRO A 85 -25.87 3.94 -0.97
N LYS A 86 -27.06 3.85 -1.55
CA LYS A 86 -28.20 3.09 -1.01
C LYS A 86 -28.54 1.97 -1.98
N ASP A 87 -29.04 0.87 -1.43
CA ASP A 87 -29.57 -0.23 -2.23
C ASP A 87 -30.71 0.30 -3.13
N ALA A 88 -30.64 -0.01 -4.42
CA ALA A 88 -31.58 0.53 -5.41
C ALA A 88 -33.03 0.05 -5.16
N ILE A 89 -33.20 -1.18 -4.67
CA ILE A 89 -34.51 -1.75 -4.35
C ILE A 89 -35.05 -1.06 -3.10
N ALA A 90 -34.22 -0.90 -2.06
CA ALA A 90 -34.62 -0.19 -0.84
C ALA A 90 -34.99 1.27 -1.13
N THR A 91 -34.22 1.96 -1.97
CA THR A 91 -34.45 3.35 -2.39
C THR A 91 -35.77 3.48 -3.16
N SER A 92 -36.07 2.53 -4.04
CA SER A 92 -37.32 2.49 -4.80
C SER A 92 -38.54 2.21 -3.93
N ILE A 93 -38.43 1.35 -2.92
CA ILE A 93 -39.52 1.08 -1.96
C ILE A 93 -39.76 2.29 -1.07
N ALA A 94 -38.69 2.97 -0.64
CA ALA A 94 -38.77 4.15 0.20
C ALA A 94 -39.28 5.41 -0.53
N GLY A 95 -39.42 5.36 -1.86
CA GLY A 95 -39.90 6.48 -2.66
C GLY A 95 -38.96 7.69 -2.63
N GLU A 96 -37.66 7.46 -2.38
CA GLU A 96 -36.68 8.54 -2.32
C GLU A 96 -36.44 9.11 -3.72
N ASP A 97 -36.64 10.41 -3.88
CA ASP A 97 -36.43 11.09 -5.16
C ASP A 97 -34.95 11.45 -5.35
N PRO A 98 -34.28 10.90 -6.38
CA PRO A 98 -32.88 11.16 -6.66
C PRO A 98 -32.62 12.59 -7.19
N ILE A 99 -33.62 13.47 -7.33
CA ILE A 99 -33.38 14.85 -7.77
C ILE A 99 -32.98 15.80 -6.63
N PHE A 100 -33.35 15.49 -5.38
CA PHE A 100 -33.03 16.36 -4.24
C PHE A 100 -31.59 16.14 -3.76
N PRO A 101 -30.74 17.17 -3.68
CA PRO A 101 -29.35 17.00 -3.24
C PRO A 101 -29.28 16.58 -1.77
N GLN A 102 -28.31 15.70 -1.45
CA GLN A 102 -27.97 15.36 -0.07
C GLN A 102 -27.01 16.40 0.53
N PRO A 103 -26.90 16.51 1.86
CA PRO A 103 -25.88 17.35 2.49
C PRO A 103 -24.50 17.03 1.94
N VAL A 104 -23.73 18.07 1.61
CA VAL A 104 -22.35 17.92 1.19
C VAL A 104 -21.49 17.84 2.44
N ASP A 105 -20.83 16.70 2.63
CA ASP A 105 -19.86 16.53 3.71
C ASP A 105 -18.69 17.50 3.52
N LYS A 106 -18.18 18.00 4.64
CA LYS A 106 -17.00 18.86 4.67
C LYS A 106 -16.07 18.44 5.80
N LEU A 107 -14.78 18.62 5.59
CA LEU A 107 -13.80 18.47 6.65
C LEU A 107 -13.90 19.63 7.63
N THR A 108 -13.69 19.34 8.90
CA THR A 108 -13.63 20.37 9.96
C THR A 108 -12.34 21.19 9.90
N ASN A 109 -11.27 20.63 9.35
CA ASN A 109 -9.96 21.25 9.15
C ASN A 109 -9.35 20.71 7.86
N ALA A 110 -8.35 21.38 7.30
CA ALA A 110 -7.47 20.73 6.34
C ALA A 110 -6.64 19.61 7.01
N TYR A 111 -6.28 18.57 6.27
CA TYR A 111 -5.50 17.44 6.76
C TYR A 111 -4.24 17.23 5.93
N LEU A 112 -3.15 16.92 6.60
CA LEU A 112 -1.99 16.31 5.97
C LEU A 112 -2.26 14.81 5.83
N LEU A 113 -2.43 14.36 4.59
CA LEU A 113 -2.41 12.95 4.25
C LEU A 113 -0.97 12.51 4.06
N PHE A 114 -0.58 11.45 4.76
CA PHE A 114 0.63 10.70 4.49
C PHE A 114 0.25 9.26 4.12
N ALA A 115 0.59 8.84 2.91
CA ALA A 115 0.42 7.46 2.47
C ALA A 115 1.78 6.84 2.19
N ALA A 116 1.98 5.59 2.61
CA ALA A 116 3.21 4.85 2.36
C ALA A 116 2.93 3.35 2.16
N ASP A 117 3.53 2.81 1.11
CA ASP A 117 3.50 1.37 0.79
C ASP A 117 4.88 0.81 1.14
N ILE A 118 4.90 -0.13 2.10
CA ILE A 118 6.15 -0.62 2.69
C ILE A 118 6.22 -2.13 2.78
N ASP A 119 7.41 -2.70 2.55
CA ASP A 119 7.65 -4.12 2.85
C ASP A 119 7.24 -4.42 4.30
N ALA A 120 6.40 -5.44 4.53
CA ALA A 120 5.82 -5.71 5.84
C ALA A 120 6.78 -6.48 6.77
N VAL A 121 8.02 -5.99 6.89
CA VAL A 121 9.13 -6.63 7.58
C VAL A 121 9.71 -5.73 8.67
N MET A 122 10.38 -6.33 9.66
CA MET A 122 11.02 -5.57 10.74
C MET A 122 12.33 -4.93 10.26
N ASP A 123 13.11 -5.70 9.50
CA ASP A 123 14.41 -5.30 9.00
C ASP A 123 14.46 -5.36 7.46
N GLU A 124 15.23 -4.45 6.88
CA GLU A 124 15.39 -4.35 5.42
C GLU A 124 16.03 -5.63 4.84
N GLY A 125 15.39 -6.23 3.84
CA GLY A 125 15.88 -7.45 3.19
C GLY A 125 15.30 -8.76 3.74
N ASP A 126 14.57 -8.71 4.85
CA ASP A 126 13.84 -9.88 5.36
C ASP A 126 12.81 -10.41 4.33
N PRO A 127 12.49 -11.71 4.36
CA PRO A 127 11.46 -12.27 3.49
C PRO A 127 10.08 -11.72 3.82
N LEU A 128 9.28 -11.43 2.79
CA LEU A 128 7.93 -10.92 2.94
C LEU A 128 7.02 -11.97 3.61
N PRO A 129 6.22 -11.60 4.61
CA PRO A 129 5.31 -12.53 5.27
C PRO A 129 4.10 -12.86 4.38
N VAL A 130 3.64 -14.12 4.40
CA VAL A 130 2.38 -14.51 3.75
C VAL A 130 1.17 -14.05 4.57
N THR A 131 1.29 -14.09 5.90
CA THR A 131 0.24 -13.66 6.82
C THR A 131 0.83 -12.78 7.92
N LEU A 132 0.06 -11.76 8.30
CA LEU A 132 0.44 -10.83 9.34
C LEU A 132 -0.79 -10.46 10.16
N ASP A 133 -0.83 -10.88 11.43
CA ASP A 133 -1.89 -10.50 12.36
C ASP A 133 -1.83 -9.01 12.71
N ALA A 134 -2.93 -8.43 13.18
CA ALA A 134 -3.02 -7.00 13.48
C ALA A 134 -1.96 -6.50 14.48
N ALA A 135 -1.59 -7.33 15.46
CA ALA A 135 -0.57 -6.97 16.44
C ALA A 135 0.83 -6.89 15.81
N ARG A 136 1.15 -7.82 14.89
CA ARG A 136 2.40 -7.80 14.10
C ARG A 136 2.41 -6.64 13.12
N GLN A 137 1.30 -6.37 12.43
CA GLN A 137 1.18 -5.20 11.53
C GLN A 137 1.50 -3.91 12.29
N GLY A 138 0.96 -3.74 13.51
CA GLY A 138 1.26 -2.58 14.36
C GLY A 138 2.74 -2.48 14.75
N ARG A 139 3.42 -3.62 15.01
CA ARG A 139 4.87 -3.63 15.32
C ARG A 139 5.72 -3.23 14.11
N VAL A 140 5.43 -3.80 12.94
CA VAL A 140 6.11 -3.47 11.68
C VAL A 140 5.93 -2.00 11.33
N ARG A 141 4.69 -1.49 11.37
CA ARG A 141 4.40 -0.06 11.19
C ARG A 141 5.21 0.81 12.14
N ASN A 142 5.24 0.49 13.43
CA ASN A 142 5.98 1.29 14.41
C ASN A 142 7.51 1.22 14.18
N ALA A 143 8.05 0.07 13.76
CA ALA A 143 9.45 -0.06 13.39
C ALA A 143 9.80 0.83 12.19
N TYR A 144 8.96 0.80 11.15
CA TYR A 144 9.09 1.68 9.98
C TYR A 144 9.06 3.16 10.37
N LEU A 145 8.09 3.59 11.18
CA LEU A 145 7.95 4.99 11.61
C LEU A 145 9.15 5.47 12.45
N ARG A 146 9.73 4.60 13.29
CA ARG A 146 10.96 4.92 14.02
C ARG A 146 12.17 5.04 13.10
N ARG A 147 12.26 4.15 12.10
CA ARG A 147 13.30 4.24 11.05
C ARG A 147 13.17 5.54 10.29
N LEU A 148 11.95 5.90 9.88
CA LEU A 148 11.65 7.15 9.20
C LEU A 148 12.07 8.36 10.05
N TRP A 149 11.70 8.38 11.33
CA TRP A 149 12.16 9.40 12.27
C TRP A 149 13.69 9.50 12.31
N THR A 150 14.37 8.37 12.51
CA THR A 150 15.83 8.32 12.59
C THR A 150 16.50 8.84 11.32
N THR A 151 15.89 8.61 10.15
CA THR A 151 16.48 8.99 8.86
C THR A 151 16.11 10.40 8.37
N MET A 152 15.01 10.99 8.85
CA MET A 152 14.50 12.28 8.35
C MET A 152 13.76 13.11 9.41
N GLU A 153 14.19 13.04 10.68
CA GLU A 153 13.62 13.82 11.78
C GLU A 153 13.50 15.33 11.46
N PRO A 154 14.52 16.03 10.95
CA PRO A 154 14.41 17.47 10.67
C PRO A 154 13.28 17.81 9.68
N GLU A 155 13.15 17.00 8.62
CA GLU A 155 12.10 17.15 7.62
C GLU A 155 10.73 16.84 8.23
N LEU A 156 10.59 15.75 8.98
CA LEU A 156 9.35 15.39 9.67
C LEU A 156 8.92 16.45 10.68
N ARG A 157 9.85 17.02 11.45
CA ARG A 157 9.53 18.11 12.38
C ARG A 157 9.03 19.32 11.62
N SER A 158 9.68 19.70 10.53
CA SER A 158 9.27 20.85 9.71
C SER A 158 7.86 20.66 9.13
N ILE A 159 7.53 19.45 8.69
CA ILE A 159 6.22 19.08 8.16
C ILE A 159 5.16 19.07 9.28
N TYR A 160 5.37 18.27 10.32
CA TYR A 160 4.34 17.97 11.32
C TYR A 160 4.20 19.02 12.42
N ASP A 161 5.12 19.98 12.56
CA ASP A 161 4.91 21.17 13.40
C ASP A 161 3.69 21.99 12.93
N ASN A 162 3.25 21.80 11.69
CA ASN A 162 2.00 22.35 11.16
C ASN A 162 0.74 21.59 11.60
N CYS A 163 0.87 20.44 12.25
CA CYS A 163 -0.23 19.56 12.61
C CYS A 163 -0.58 19.65 14.10
N VAL A 164 -1.86 19.41 14.42
CA VAL A 164 -2.36 19.44 15.79
C VAL A 164 -1.79 18.24 16.58
N GLY A 165 -1.37 18.48 17.82
CA GLY A 165 -0.91 17.44 18.75
C GLY A 165 0.55 16.97 18.53
N PHE A 166 1.26 17.53 17.55
CA PHE A 166 2.65 17.17 17.27
C PHE A 166 3.64 17.78 18.29
N GLU A 167 3.24 18.80 19.03
CA GLU A 167 4.04 19.42 20.12
C GLU A 167 4.44 18.43 21.22
N ALA A 168 3.74 17.30 21.33
CA ALA A 168 4.05 16.22 22.27
C ALA A 168 5.07 15.19 21.71
N VAL A 169 5.56 15.37 20.48
CA VAL A 169 6.50 14.47 19.81
C VAL A 169 7.94 14.93 20.06
N THR A 170 8.65 14.18 20.88
CA THR A 170 10.04 14.47 21.29
C THR A 170 11.06 13.52 20.69
N ASP A 171 10.63 12.34 20.25
CA ASP A 171 11.48 11.22 19.87
C ASP A 171 10.76 10.25 18.89
N ALA A 172 11.48 9.24 18.41
CA ALA A 172 10.96 8.26 17.46
C ALA A 172 9.74 7.47 17.98
N ASP A 173 9.68 7.18 19.28
CA ASP A 173 8.60 6.43 19.90
C ASP A 173 7.32 7.26 20.02
N SER A 174 7.46 8.51 20.47
CA SER A 174 6.35 9.47 20.52
C SER A 174 5.85 9.82 19.12
N PHE A 175 6.72 9.86 18.11
CA PHE A 175 6.33 9.98 16.70
C PHE A 175 5.50 8.77 16.23
N ALA A 176 5.98 7.56 16.48
CA ALA A 176 5.23 6.35 16.11
C ALA A 176 3.85 6.29 16.80
N ARG A 177 3.77 6.70 18.07
CA ARG A 177 2.50 6.84 18.80
C ARG A 177 1.59 7.92 18.22
N TYR A 178 2.14 9.08 17.84
CA TYR A 178 1.40 10.15 17.18
C TYR A 178 0.78 9.66 15.88
N MET A 179 1.60 9.09 15.00
CA MET A 179 1.16 8.55 13.72
C MET A 179 0.14 7.43 13.87
N THR A 180 0.29 6.56 14.86
CA THR A 180 -0.71 5.51 15.14
C THR A 180 -2.10 6.10 15.44
N ARG A 181 -2.20 7.24 16.12
CA ARG A 181 -3.49 7.91 16.37
C ARG A 181 -4.08 8.54 15.12
N CYS A 182 -3.23 8.93 14.17
CA CYS A 182 -3.62 9.51 12.90
C CYS A 182 -3.93 8.46 11.81
N GLN A 183 -3.68 7.18 12.08
CA GLN A 183 -3.88 6.13 11.09
C GLN A 183 -5.36 5.89 10.85
N ILE A 184 -5.73 5.77 9.57
CA ILE A 184 -7.05 5.32 9.12
C ILE A 184 -6.92 4.02 8.31
N GLU A 185 -8.04 3.38 7.99
CA GLU A 185 -8.04 2.29 7.00
C GLU A 185 -7.47 2.81 5.67
N THR A 186 -6.64 1.99 5.01
CA THR A 186 -6.02 2.39 3.75
C THR A 186 -7.06 2.62 2.66
N THR A 187 -6.96 3.76 1.99
CA THR A 187 -7.82 4.15 0.87
C THR A 187 -7.06 4.27 -0.45
N MET A 188 -5.74 4.09 -0.41
CA MET A 188 -4.82 4.40 -1.51
C MET A 188 -3.68 3.38 -1.60
N PRO A 189 -3.95 2.08 -1.84
CA PRO A 189 -2.89 1.12 -2.14
C PRO A 189 -2.39 1.31 -3.58
N PHE A 190 -1.07 1.27 -3.78
CA PHE A 190 -0.46 1.47 -5.11
C PHE A 190 0.47 0.34 -5.55
N HIS A 191 0.87 -0.55 -4.64
CA HIS A 191 1.76 -1.66 -4.99
C HIS A 191 0.99 -2.98 -5.20
N ASP A 192 1.36 -3.73 -6.25
CA ASP A 192 1.09 -5.16 -6.40
C ASP A 192 2.06 -5.72 -7.45
N TYR A 193 3.29 -6.06 -7.03
CA TYR A 193 4.33 -6.55 -7.95
C TYR A 193 4.16 -8.04 -8.23
N TRP A 194 3.24 -8.38 -9.12
CA TRP A 194 3.11 -9.75 -9.61
C TRP A 194 3.61 -9.89 -11.03
N ILE A 195 4.72 -10.61 -11.17
CA ILE A 195 5.24 -11.02 -12.49
C ILE A 195 4.47 -12.25 -12.99
N SER A 196 3.94 -13.06 -12.07
CA SER A 196 3.11 -14.23 -12.35
C SER A 196 1.85 -14.19 -11.49
N ALA A 197 0.73 -14.65 -12.05
CA ALA A 197 -0.50 -14.76 -11.27
C ALA A 197 -0.27 -15.75 -10.10
N PRO A 198 -0.73 -15.42 -8.88
CA PRO A 198 -0.65 -16.32 -7.74
C PRO A 198 -1.45 -17.59 -8.04
N ASP A 199 -0.99 -18.70 -7.47
CA ASP A 199 -1.79 -19.92 -7.47
C ASP A 199 -2.90 -19.78 -6.42
N LEU A 200 -4.08 -19.35 -6.87
CA LEU A 200 -5.25 -19.22 -6.01
C LEU A 200 -6.04 -20.53 -6.00
N PRO A 201 -6.39 -21.06 -4.80
CA PRO A 201 -7.17 -22.27 -4.71
C PRO A 201 -8.55 -22.05 -5.37
N SER A 202 -8.91 -22.95 -6.29
CA SER A 202 -10.22 -22.92 -6.93
C SER A 202 -11.34 -23.10 -5.90
N LEU A 203 -12.43 -22.34 -6.09
CA LEU A 203 -13.62 -22.53 -5.27
C LEU A 203 -14.27 -23.88 -5.62
N PRO A 204 -14.77 -24.65 -4.62
CA PRO A 204 -15.43 -25.93 -4.86
C PRO A 204 -16.85 -25.71 -5.40
N THR A 205 -16.97 -25.18 -6.62
CA THR A 205 -18.24 -24.76 -7.24
C THR A 205 -19.27 -25.88 -7.29
N LYS A 206 -18.86 -27.11 -7.60
CA LYS A 206 -19.75 -28.28 -7.58
C LYS A 206 -20.36 -28.55 -6.21
N ALA A 207 -19.57 -28.42 -5.14
CA ALA A 207 -20.05 -28.60 -3.78
C ALA A 207 -21.00 -27.46 -3.39
N PHE A 208 -20.71 -26.21 -3.78
CA PHE A 208 -21.61 -25.07 -3.54
C PHE A 208 -22.95 -25.22 -4.25
N ILE A 209 -22.93 -25.66 -5.52
CA ILE A 209 -24.17 -25.94 -6.27
C ILE A 209 -24.96 -27.05 -5.57
N ALA A 210 -24.31 -28.13 -5.14
CA ALA A 210 -24.98 -29.21 -4.43
C ALA A 210 -25.61 -28.74 -3.11
N ILE A 211 -24.87 -27.97 -2.30
CA ILE A 211 -25.34 -27.41 -1.03
C ILE A 211 -26.52 -26.46 -1.23
N ALA A 212 -26.48 -25.62 -2.27
CA ALA A 212 -27.56 -24.68 -2.57
C ALA A 212 -28.79 -25.37 -3.20
N ALA A 213 -28.59 -26.34 -4.09
CA ALA A 213 -29.67 -26.99 -4.83
C ALA A 213 -30.35 -28.12 -4.04
N ALA A 214 -29.65 -28.82 -3.15
CA ALA A 214 -30.21 -29.92 -2.35
C ALA A 214 -31.48 -29.55 -1.56
N PRO A 215 -31.50 -28.49 -0.72
CA PRO A 215 -32.70 -28.14 0.03
C PRO A 215 -33.86 -27.75 -0.88
N LEU A 216 -33.59 -27.06 -2.00
CA LEU A 216 -34.60 -26.70 -2.99
C LEU A 216 -35.18 -27.94 -3.69
N ALA A 217 -34.32 -28.84 -4.17
CA ALA A 217 -34.72 -30.05 -4.88
C ALA A 217 -35.52 -31.00 -3.98
N VAL A 218 -35.09 -31.21 -2.73
CA VAL A 218 -35.82 -32.03 -1.75
C VAL A 218 -37.19 -31.42 -1.44
N THR A 219 -37.27 -30.11 -1.29
CA THR A 219 -38.52 -29.42 -0.97
C THR A 219 -39.51 -29.43 -2.13
N LEU A 220 -39.04 -29.20 -3.36
CA LEU A 220 -39.88 -29.28 -4.56
C LEU A 220 -40.35 -30.72 -4.81
N LEU A 221 -39.49 -31.71 -4.64
CA LEU A 221 -39.86 -33.12 -4.80
C LEU A 221 -40.88 -33.57 -3.75
N GLY A 222 -40.65 -33.22 -2.47
CA GLY A 222 -41.58 -33.53 -1.38
C GLY A 222 -42.95 -32.90 -1.56
N TRP A 223 -43.01 -31.69 -2.14
CA TRP A 223 -44.25 -31.03 -2.50
C TRP A 223 -44.94 -31.68 -3.71
N LEU A 224 -44.21 -31.95 -4.80
CA LEU A 224 -44.76 -32.53 -6.04
C LEU A 224 -45.30 -33.95 -5.84
N VAL A 225 -44.66 -34.77 -4.99
CA VAL A 225 -45.08 -36.15 -4.70
C VAL A 225 -46.17 -36.19 -3.62
N GLY A 226 -46.56 -35.03 -3.07
CA GLY A 226 -47.60 -34.93 -2.04
C GLY A 226 -47.18 -35.42 -0.66
N TRP A 227 -45.88 -35.65 -0.42
CA TRP A 227 -45.37 -36.02 0.89
C TRP A 227 -45.50 -34.88 1.89
N TRP A 228 -45.42 -33.63 1.44
CA TRP A 228 -45.50 -32.44 2.29
C TRP A 228 -46.62 -31.48 1.84
N GLY A 229 -47.32 -30.88 2.81
CA GLY A 229 -48.26 -29.80 2.54
C GLY A 229 -47.55 -28.52 2.09
N GLY A 230 -48.28 -27.61 1.43
CA GLY A 230 -47.71 -26.36 0.89
C GLY A 230 -46.95 -25.49 1.91
N MET A 231 -47.25 -25.62 3.20
CA MET A 231 -46.52 -24.95 4.28
C MET A 231 -45.06 -25.41 4.43
N ALA A 232 -44.69 -26.60 3.94
CA ALA A 232 -43.30 -27.08 3.95
C ALA A 232 -42.41 -26.42 2.90
N LEU A 233 -43.00 -25.73 1.91
CA LEU A 233 -42.24 -24.93 0.93
C LEU A 233 -41.48 -23.79 1.61
N VAL A 234 -42.10 -23.15 2.60
CA VAL A 234 -41.54 -22.00 3.32
C VAL A 234 -40.21 -22.34 4.02
N PRO A 235 -40.13 -23.35 4.93
CA PRO A 235 -38.86 -23.70 5.57
C PRO A 235 -37.79 -24.20 4.58
N GLY A 236 -38.18 -24.88 3.50
CA GLY A 236 -37.22 -25.33 2.48
C GLY A 236 -36.63 -24.19 1.65
N LEU A 237 -37.44 -23.18 1.30
CA LEU A 237 -36.96 -21.95 0.67
C LEU A 237 -36.06 -21.15 1.62
N LEU A 238 -36.42 -21.05 2.90
CA LEU A 238 -35.58 -20.39 3.92
C LEU A 238 -34.24 -21.11 4.09
N LEU A 239 -34.23 -22.44 4.13
CA LEU A 239 -32.99 -23.23 4.22
C LEU A 239 -32.11 -23.03 2.97
N THR A 240 -32.72 -22.98 1.79
CA THR A 240 -32.03 -22.67 0.52
C THR A 240 -31.42 -21.27 0.56
N ALA A 241 -32.17 -20.26 1.00
CA ALA A 241 -31.69 -18.89 1.14
C ALA A 241 -30.52 -18.80 2.15
N ALA A 242 -30.63 -19.49 3.29
CA ALA A 242 -29.56 -19.56 4.29
C ALA A 242 -28.29 -20.24 3.74
N ALA A 243 -28.44 -21.31 2.96
CA ALA A 243 -27.31 -21.98 2.30
C ALA A 243 -26.61 -21.06 1.29
N ILE A 244 -27.37 -20.37 0.44
CA ILE A 244 -26.84 -19.39 -0.52
C ILE A 244 -26.12 -18.25 0.22
N TYR A 245 -26.72 -17.71 1.28
CA TYR A 245 -26.11 -16.66 2.09
C TYR A 245 -24.81 -17.14 2.76
N GLY A 246 -24.79 -18.36 3.29
CA GLY A 246 -23.59 -18.98 3.86
C GLY A 246 -22.46 -19.13 2.85
N ILE A 247 -22.77 -19.60 1.64
CA ILE A 247 -21.81 -19.68 0.53
C ILE A 247 -21.30 -18.29 0.16
N TYR A 248 -22.18 -17.30 0.02
CA TYR A 248 -21.82 -15.91 -0.26
C TYR A 248 -20.85 -15.35 0.79
N ARG A 249 -21.16 -15.52 2.08
CA ARG A 249 -20.29 -15.08 3.18
C ARG A 249 -18.95 -15.80 3.18
N TYR A 250 -18.93 -17.10 2.89
CA TYR A 250 -17.70 -17.87 2.77
C TYR A 250 -16.82 -17.38 1.61
N VAL A 251 -17.41 -17.14 0.43
CA VAL A 251 -16.69 -16.62 -0.75
C VAL A 251 -16.12 -15.24 -0.45
N LEU A 252 -16.90 -14.33 0.13
CA LEU A 252 -16.40 -13.01 0.54
C LEU A 252 -15.27 -13.11 1.57
N ALA A 253 -15.40 -13.96 2.59
CA ALA A 253 -14.38 -14.14 3.61
C ALA A 253 -13.08 -14.77 3.06
N ARG A 254 -13.18 -15.62 2.03
CA ARG A 254 -12.03 -16.16 1.30
C ARG A 254 -11.38 -15.11 0.39
N GLY A 255 -12.18 -14.34 -0.34
CA GLY A 255 -11.72 -13.31 -1.25
C GLY A 255 -11.11 -12.09 -0.55
N ALA A 256 -11.49 -11.83 0.70
CA ALA A 256 -10.92 -10.77 1.53
C ALA A 256 -9.59 -11.16 2.20
N ARG A 257 -9.06 -12.37 1.98
CA ARG A 257 -7.77 -12.77 2.52
C ARG A 257 -6.64 -12.08 1.75
N PRO A 258 -5.57 -11.64 2.44
CA PRO A 258 -4.38 -11.17 1.79
C PRO A 258 -3.86 -12.22 0.80
N LEU A 259 -3.46 -11.72 -0.36
CA LEU A 259 -2.80 -12.49 -1.39
C LEU A 259 -1.35 -12.78 -0.96
N PRO A 260 -0.78 -13.91 -1.41
CA PRO A 260 0.60 -14.24 -1.07
C PRO A 260 1.59 -13.25 -1.71
N PRO A 261 2.73 -12.97 -1.06
CA PRO A 261 3.78 -12.15 -1.67
C PRO A 261 4.40 -12.83 -2.88
N ASP A 262 4.79 -12.04 -3.88
CA ASP A 262 5.68 -12.50 -4.93
C ASP A 262 7.10 -12.72 -4.37
N ARG A 263 7.78 -13.78 -4.82
CA ARG A 263 9.11 -14.14 -4.35
C ARG A 263 10.14 -13.02 -4.59
N LEU A 264 9.95 -12.21 -5.63
CA LEU A 264 10.86 -11.14 -6.04
C LEU A 264 10.24 -9.75 -5.83
N GLY A 265 9.10 -9.67 -5.14
CA GLY A 265 8.32 -8.44 -4.99
C GLY A 265 8.80 -7.44 -3.93
N ASN A 266 9.84 -7.78 -3.14
CA ASN A 266 10.39 -6.86 -2.14
C ASN A 266 11.32 -5.81 -2.75
N LEU A 267 11.45 -4.66 -2.09
CA LEU A 267 12.20 -3.54 -2.66
C LEU A 267 13.70 -3.86 -2.86
N PRO A 268 14.40 -4.53 -1.92
CA PRO A 268 15.80 -4.92 -2.15
C PRO A 268 16.00 -5.80 -3.39
N THR A 269 15.08 -6.72 -3.69
CA THR A 269 15.15 -7.55 -4.89
C THR A 269 14.91 -6.74 -6.16
N VAL A 270 13.96 -5.81 -6.15
CA VAL A 270 13.70 -4.91 -7.27
C VAL A 270 14.94 -4.06 -7.57
N LEU A 271 15.51 -3.42 -6.54
CA LEU A 271 16.72 -2.60 -6.67
C LEU A 271 17.93 -3.42 -7.16
N LYS A 272 18.09 -4.64 -6.66
CA LYS A 272 19.15 -5.56 -7.13
C LYS A 272 18.95 -5.93 -8.60
N SER A 273 17.71 -6.18 -9.01
CA SER A 273 17.37 -6.54 -10.38
C SER A 273 17.67 -5.39 -11.35
N LEU A 274 17.28 -4.16 -11.00
CA LEU A 274 17.59 -2.96 -11.79
C LEU A 274 19.10 -2.72 -11.92
N TYR A 275 19.84 -2.91 -10.82
CA TYR A 275 21.29 -2.82 -10.82
C TYR A 275 21.95 -3.87 -11.72
N LEU A 276 21.52 -5.14 -11.60
CA LEU A 276 22.07 -6.24 -12.40
C LEU A 276 21.73 -6.06 -13.88
N GLN A 277 20.54 -5.58 -14.23
CA GLN A 277 20.18 -5.28 -15.63
C GLN A 277 21.12 -4.24 -16.24
N GLN A 278 21.41 -3.14 -15.53
CA GLN A 278 22.34 -2.12 -15.99
C GLN A 278 23.77 -2.64 -16.10
N SER A 279 24.25 -3.30 -15.04
CA SER A 279 25.62 -3.82 -14.99
C SER A 279 25.86 -4.91 -16.04
N PHE A 280 24.86 -5.76 -16.28
CA PHE A 280 24.96 -6.81 -17.28
C PHE A 280 24.91 -6.25 -18.71
N ALA A 281 24.13 -5.18 -18.96
CA ALA A 281 24.16 -4.49 -20.25
C ALA A 281 25.57 -3.94 -20.55
N ASP A 282 26.22 -3.30 -19.57
CA ASP A 282 27.60 -2.83 -19.69
C ASP A 282 28.59 -3.99 -19.93
N PHE A 283 28.42 -5.10 -19.21
CA PHE A 283 29.23 -6.31 -19.40
C PHE A 283 29.11 -6.85 -20.83
N VAL A 284 27.88 -6.97 -21.35
CA VAL A 284 27.63 -7.47 -22.71
C VAL A 284 28.28 -6.55 -23.74
N ILE A 285 28.19 -5.23 -23.57
CA ILE A 285 28.86 -4.25 -24.45
C ILE A 285 30.39 -4.44 -24.42
N ALA A 286 30.96 -4.58 -23.22
CA ALA A 286 32.42 -4.70 -23.04
C ALA A 286 33.00 -6.03 -23.58
N GLN A 287 32.19 -7.09 -23.67
CA GLN A 287 32.63 -8.42 -24.11
C GLN A 287 32.24 -8.77 -25.54
N GLN A 288 31.80 -7.80 -26.35
CA GLN A 288 31.52 -8.03 -27.76
C GLN A 288 32.81 -8.44 -28.50
N GLY A 289 32.78 -9.59 -29.16
CA GLY A 289 33.91 -10.13 -29.93
C GLY A 289 34.95 -10.90 -29.09
N SER A 290 34.76 -11.03 -27.77
CA SER A 290 35.63 -11.85 -26.92
C SER A 290 35.59 -13.34 -27.30
N GLY A 291 36.73 -14.01 -27.18
CA GLY A 291 36.81 -15.47 -27.31
C GLY A 291 36.11 -16.18 -26.15
N ALA A 292 35.73 -17.45 -26.33
CA ALA A 292 34.92 -18.19 -25.37
C ALA A 292 35.59 -18.30 -23.96
N GLU A 293 36.90 -18.53 -23.92
CA GLU A 293 37.63 -18.64 -22.65
C GLU A 293 37.70 -17.29 -21.90
N ASP A 294 37.94 -16.21 -22.62
CA ASP A 294 37.98 -14.86 -22.05
C ASP A 294 36.60 -14.42 -21.59
N LEU A 295 35.54 -14.75 -22.34
CA LEU A 295 34.16 -14.50 -21.94
C LEU A 295 33.80 -15.26 -20.65
N HIS A 296 34.18 -16.54 -20.55
CA HIS A 296 33.93 -17.34 -19.35
C HIS A 296 34.65 -16.76 -18.13
N ARG A 297 35.92 -16.40 -18.28
CA ARG A 297 36.71 -15.74 -17.21
C ARG A 297 36.08 -14.42 -16.79
N ALA A 298 35.77 -13.55 -17.76
CA ALA A 298 35.15 -12.26 -17.51
C ALA A 298 33.77 -12.39 -16.84
N PHE A 299 33.00 -13.43 -17.18
CA PHE A 299 31.73 -13.71 -16.51
C PHE A 299 31.94 -14.16 -15.06
N GLY A 300 32.98 -14.95 -14.77
CA GLY A 300 33.39 -15.27 -13.40
C GLY A 300 33.70 -14.00 -12.59
N ASP A 301 34.48 -13.08 -13.16
CA ASP A 301 34.79 -11.78 -12.54
C ASP A 301 33.53 -10.92 -12.34
N PHE A 302 32.61 -10.96 -13.31
CA PHE A 302 31.31 -10.28 -13.21
C PHE A 302 30.51 -10.80 -12.00
N LEU A 303 30.37 -12.12 -11.87
CA LEU A 303 29.66 -12.73 -10.74
C LEU A 303 30.31 -12.39 -9.39
N ALA A 304 31.65 -12.43 -9.32
CA ALA A 304 32.39 -12.09 -8.12
C ALA A 304 32.20 -10.61 -7.71
N ARG A 305 32.24 -9.70 -8.69
CA ARG A 305 32.08 -8.25 -8.46
C ARG A 305 30.65 -7.87 -8.09
N HIS A 306 29.67 -8.35 -8.86
CA HIS A 306 28.29 -7.88 -8.76
C HIS A 306 27.44 -8.69 -7.78
N ARG A 307 27.96 -9.83 -7.27
CA ARG A 307 27.35 -10.68 -6.23
C ARG A 307 25.82 -10.82 -6.41
N PRO A 308 25.32 -11.47 -7.47
CA PRO A 308 23.87 -11.46 -7.77
C PRO A 308 22.97 -11.98 -6.64
N GLY A 309 23.47 -12.89 -5.81
CA GLY A 309 22.75 -13.42 -4.65
C GLY A 309 22.74 -12.52 -3.40
N ASP A 310 23.58 -11.48 -3.35
CA ASP A 310 23.58 -10.49 -2.28
C ASP A 310 22.66 -9.33 -2.69
N LEU A 311 21.44 -9.32 -2.14
CA LEU A 311 20.40 -8.33 -2.47
C LEU A 311 20.73 -6.93 -1.96
N MET A 312 21.59 -6.83 -0.92
CA MET A 312 21.82 -5.60 -0.20
C MET A 312 23.02 -4.82 -0.72
N ALA A 313 24.01 -5.51 -1.32
CA ALA A 313 25.16 -4.88 -1.97
C ALA A 313 25.90 -5.81 -2.98
N PRO A 314 26.48 -5.27 -4.06
CA PRO A 314 26.19 -3.95 -4.61
C PRO A 314 24.78 -3.93 -5.20
N THR A 315 24.07 -2.83 -5.01
CA THR A 315 22.69 -2.65 -5.48
C THR A 315 22.43 -1.19 -5.82
N GLN A 316 21.35 -0.92 -6.55
CA GLN A 316 20.91 0.44 -6.87
C GLN A 316 20.39 1.12 -5.61
N ALA A 317 20.80 2.36 -5.37
CA ALA A 317 20.22 3.17 -4.32
C ALA A 317 18.75 3.52 -4.64
N PRO A 318 17.85 3.59 -3.64
CA PRO A 318 16.51 4.10 -3.87
C PRO A 318 16.53 5.54 -4.40
N GLY A 319 15.46 5.94 -5.09
CA GLY A 319 15.29 7.33 -5.55
C GLY A 319 16.20 7.76 -6.70
N VAL A 320 16.88 6.83 -7.37
CA VAL A 320 17.65 7.11 -8.60
C VAL A 320 17.16 6.27 -9.77
N ILE A 321 17.39 6.73 -11.01
CA ILE A 321 17.10 5.94 -12.22
C ILE A 321 18.25 4.99 -12.57
N SER A 322 19.49 5.41 -12.32
CA SER A 322 20.67 4.65 -12.70
C SER A 322 21.64 4.48 -11.54
N SER A 323 22.25 3.30 -11.45
CA SER A 323 23.33 3.04 -10.51
C SER A 323 24.59 3.86 -10.80
N LYS A 324 24.71 4.48 -11.99
CA LYS A 324 25.82 5.37 -12.35
C LYS A 324 25.60 6.83 -11.92
N ALA A 325 24.39 7.19 -11.51
CA ALA A 325 24.12 8.55 -11.02
C ALA A 325 24.85 8.81 -9.70
N ASP A 326 25.10 10.08 -9.37
CA ASP A 326 25.66 10.45 -8.07
C ASP A 326 24.76 9.92 -6.94
N GLY A 327 25.36 9.24 -5.97
CA GLY A 327 24.61 8.54 -4.91
C GLY A 327 23.79 7.33 -5.38
N GLY A 328 23.98 6.86 -6.61
CA GLY A 328 23.20 5.80 -7.26
C GLY A 328 23.56 4.37 -6.86
N MET A 329 24.68 4.16 -6.17
CA MET A 329 25.06 2.85 -5.64
C MET A 329 25.10 2.85 -4.12
N VAL A 330 24.75 1.69 -3.55
CA VAL A 330 25.08 1.41 -2.15
C VAL A 330 26.08 0.26 -2.12
N ALA A 331 27.21 0.52 -1.44
CA ALA A 331 28.35 -0.36 -1.31
C ALA A 331 28.23 -1.28 -0.09
#